data_AF-A0A0F8VMW2-F1
#
_entry.id   AF-A0A0F8VMW2-F1
#
_cell.length_a   1.000
_cell.length_b   1.000
_cell.length_c   1.000
_cell.angle_alpha   90.00
_cell.angle_beta   90.00
_cell.angle_gamma   90.00
#
_symmetry.space_group_name_H-M   'P 1'
#
loop_
_entity.id
_entity.type
_entity.pdbx_description
1 polymer ?
#
loop_
_entity_poly.entity_id
_entity_poly.type
_entity_poly.pdbx_seq_one_letter_code
_entity_poly.pdbx_strand_id
1 'polypeptide(L)' 'MGSKKYGITFLVVGILIVSYLSFTFFAGAVYAINYHLGSVLSINLISNFLLLVICVIVLILPGVYLIMSKRKSK' A
#
# COMPACT_ATOMS: atom_id res chain seq x y z
N MET A 1 -7.35 1.88 26.52
CA MET A 1 -6.94 2.94 25.57
C MET A 1 -5.87 2.53 24.55
N GLY A 2 -5.09 1.45 24.77
CA GLY A 2 -3.98 1.06 23.87
C GLY A 2 -4.39 0.65 22.45
N SER A 3 -5.34 -0.28 22.29
CA SER A 3 -5.71 -0.87 20.98
C SER A 3 -6.20 0.12 19.91
N LYS A 4 -6.75 1.30 20.27
CA LYS A 4 -7.15 2.35 19.31
C LYS A 4 -5.95 3.08 18.70
N LYS A 5 -4.91 3.36 19.50
CA LYS A 5 -3.69 4.01 19.01
C LYS A 5 -3.00 3.10 17.98
N TYR A 6 -2.89 1.80 18.28
CA TYR A 6 -2.29 0.84 17.35
C TYR A 6 -3.02 0.71 16.02
N GLY A 7 -4.37 0.66 16.00
CA GLY A 7 -5.13 0.60 14.75
C GLY A 7 -4.96 1.84 13.87
N ILE A 8 -4.92 3.03 14.47
CA ILE A 8 -4.68 4.29 13.75
C ILE A 8 -3.24 4.37 13.26
N THR A 9 -2.25 3.98 14.08
CA THR A 9 -0.84 3.96 13.67
C THR A 9 -0.61 3.00 12.49
N PHE A 10 -1.19 1.80 12.53
CA PHE A 10 -1.13 0.86 11.40
C PHE A 10 -1.77 1.43 10.13
N LEU A 11 -2.90 2.12 10.27
CA LEU A 11 -3.57 2.77 9.14
C LEU A 11 -2.71 3.88 8.54
N VAL A 12 -2.14 4.76 9.36
CA VAL A 12 -1.30 5.88 8.90
C VAL A 12 -0.03 5.37 8.23
N VAL A 13 0.66 4.39 8.83
CA VAL A 13 1.85 3.78 8.24
C VAL A 13 1.51 3.07 6.93
N GLY A 14 0.39 2.33 6.89
CA GLY A 14 -0.10 1.68 5.68
C GLY A 14 -0.37 2.67 4.55
N ILE A 15 -1.03 3.79 4.84
CA ILE A 15 -1.28 4.86 3.85
C ILE A 15 0.03 5.46 3.35
N LEU A 16 0.98 5.78 4.24
CA LEU A 16 2.27 6.35 3.85
C LEU A 16 3.05 5.42 2.92
N ILE A 17 3.10 4.12 3.23
CA ILE A 17 3.78 3.12 2.40
C ILE A 17 3.07 2.97 1.05
N VAL A 18 1.73 2.91 1.03
CA VAL A 18 0.96 2.79 -0.21
C VAL A 18 1.15 4.02 -1.10
N SER A 19 1.14 5.23 -0.53
CA SER A 19 1.41 6.47 -1.28
C SER A 19 2.81 6.47 -1.91
N TYR A 20 3.82 6.04 -1.16
CA TYR A 20 5.19 5.91 -1.68
C TYR A 20 5.28 4.89 -2.82
N LEU A 21 4.73 3.69 -2.63
CA LEU A 21 4.72 2.63 -3.65
C LEU A 21 3.94 3.01 -4.90
N SER A 22 2.84 3.76 -4.74
CA SER A 22 2.06 4.28 -5.86
C SER A 22 2.89 5.26 -6.67
N PHE A 23 3.59 6.18 -6.00
CA PHE A 23 4.45 7.16 -6.66
C PHE A 23 5.59 6.49 -7.45
N THR A 24 6.29 5.53 -6.85
CA THR A 24 7.36 4.79 -7.56
C THR A 24 6.82 3.95 -8.71
N PHE A 25 5.62 3.37 -8.58
CA PHE A 25 4.96 2.65 -9.67
C PHE A 25 4.64 3.59 -10.85
N PHE A 26 4.02 4.75 -10.60
CA PHE A 26 3.73 5.73 -11.65
C PHE A 26 5.00 6.26 -12.32
N ALA A 27 6.02 6.60 -11.54
CA ALA A 27 7.31 7.05 -12.08
C ALA A 27 7.97 5.97 -12.95
N GLY A 28 7.96 4.72 -12.50
CA GLY A 28 8.48 3.58 -13.26
C GLY A 28 7.69 3.33 -14.56
N ALA A 29 6.36 3.49 -14.53
CA ALA A 29 5.50 3.31 -15.69
C ALA A 29 5.76 4.40 -16.75
N VAL A 30 5.86 5.65 -16.32
CA VAL A 30 6.19 6.78 -17.21
C VAL A 30 7.57 6.59 -17.84
N TYR A 31 8.56 6.10 -17.09
CA TYR A 31 9.87 5.78 -17.64
C TYR A 31 9.83 4.61 -18.64
N ALA A 32 9.10 3.53 -18.34
CA ALA A 32 8.97 2.40 -19.26
C ALA A 32 8.34 2.80 -20.59
N ILE A 33 7.30 3.64 -20.55
CA ILE A 33 6.59 4.13 -21.74
C ILE A 33 7.50 5.04 -22.58
N ASN A 34 8.25 5.95 -21.95
CA ASN A 34 9.07 6.92 -22.69
C ASN A 34 10.34 6.33 -23.30
N TYR A 35 10.94 5.32 -22.68
CA TYR A 35 12.25 4.82 -23.09
C TYR A 35 12.23 3.45 -23.80
N HIS A 36 11.05 2.87 -24.07
CA HIS A 36 10.91 1.52 -24.68
C HIS A 36 11.83 0.45 -24.03
N LEU A 37 12.17 0.64 -22.74
CA LEU A 37 13.09 -0.23 -22.02
C LEU A 37 12.38 -1.55 -21.70
N GLY A 38 12.97 -2.64 -22.19
CA GLY A 38 12.38 -3.96 -22.26
C GLY A 38 12.09 -4.67 -20.92
N SER A 39 11.67 -5.93 -21.07
CA SER A 39 11.00 -6.84 -20.13
C SER A 39 11.40 -6.75 -18.64
N VAL A 40 12.64 -6.42 -18.31
CA VAL A 40 13.12 -6.29 -16.92
C VAL A 40 12.40 -5.16 -16.18
N LEU A 41 12.15 -4.02 -16.84
CA LEU A 41 11.40 -2.91 -16.23
C LEU A 41 9.92 -3.27 -16.04
N SER A 42 9.35 -4.04 -16.99
CA SER A 42 7.97 -4.52 -16.95
C SER A 42 7.74 -5.48 -15.78
N ILE A 43 8.69 -6.40 -15.53
CA ILE A 43 8.65 -7.30 -14.36
C ILE A 43 8.74 -6.49 -13.06
N ASN A 44 9.60 -5.47 -13.00
CA ASN A 44 9.75 -4.62 -11.82
C ASN A 44 8.47 -3.79 -11.54
N LEU A 45 7.77 -3.36 -12.59
CA LEU A 45 6.45 -2.72 -12.50
C LEU A 45 5.38 -3.67 -11.94
N ILE A 46 5.29 -4.89 -12.48
CA ILE A 46 4.35 -5.91 -12.01
C ILE A 46 4.65 -6.28 -10.55
N SER A 47 5.92 -6.42 -10.19
CA SER A 47 6.33 -6.72 -8.81
C SER A 47 5.95 -5.60 -7.85
N ASN A 48 6.18 -4.33 -8.22
CA ASN A 48 5.74 -3.17 -7.42
C ASN A 48 4.22 -3.12 -7.26
N PHE A 49 3.45 -3.43 -8.30
CA PHE A 49 1.99 -3.53 -8.21
C PHE A 49 1.56 -4.63 -7.23
N LEU A 50 2.17 -5.82 -7.33
CA LEU A 50 1.90 -6.92 -6.40
C LEU A 50 2.22 -6.53 -4.95
N LEU A 51 3.35 -5.85 -4.74
CA LEU A 51 3.79 -5.37 -3.43
C LEU A 51 2.80 -4.35 -2.84
N LEU A 52 2.24 -3.49 -3.69
CA LEU A 52 1.23 -2.50 -3.32
C LEU A 52 -0.06 -3.20 -2.86
N VAL A 53 -0.52 -4.22 -3.59
CA VAL A 53 -1.68 -5.04 -3.21
C VAL A 53 -1.45 -5.73 -1.86
N ILE A 54 -0.27 -6.35 -1.65
CA ILE A 54 0.07 -7.00 -0.38
C ILE A 54 0.08 -5.99 0.77
N CYS A 55 0.66 -4.80 0.59
CA CYS A 55 0.67 -3.75 1.60
C CYS A 55 -0.75 -3.32 2.03
N VAL A 56 -1.67 -3.17 1.07
CA VAL A 56 -3.07 -2.82 1.38
C VAL A 56 -3.74 -3.92 2.21
N ILE A 57 -3.53 -5.19 1.84
CA ILE A 57 -4.12 -6.34 2.54
C ILE A 57 -3.55 -6.52 3.96
N VAL A 58 -2.25 -6.33 4.13
CA VAL A 58 -1.56 -6.60 5.40
C VAL A 58 -1.63 -5.43 6.37
N LEU A 59 -1.68 -4.18 5.88
CA LEU A 59 -1.59 -3.00 6.75
C LEU A 59 -2.91 -2.24 6.86
N ILE A 60 -3.59 -1.99 5.74
CA ILE A 60 -4.79 -1.13 5.73
C ILE A 60 -6.02 -1.92 6.17
N LEU A 61 -6.27 -3.10 5.60
CA LEU A 61 -7.43 -3.93 5.93
C LEU A 61 -7.52 -4.27 7.43
N PRO A 62 -6.44 -4.70 8.12
CA PRO A 62 -6.47 -4.99 9.55
C PRO A 62 -6.64 -3.72 10.39
N GLY A 63 -6.01 -2.60 9.98
CA GLY A 63 -6.17 -1.30 10.62
C GLY A 63 -7.63 -0.83 10.60
N VAL A 64 -8.28 -0.90 9.43
CA VAL A 64 -9.70 -0.56 9.27
C VAL A 64 -10.59 -1.51 10.08
N TYR A 65 -10.34 -2.82 10.00
CA TYR A 65 -11.14 -3.82 10.72
C TYR A 65 -11.09 -3.63 12.25
N LEU A 66 -9.90 -3.39 12.81
CA LEU A 66 -9.73 -3.12 14.24
C LEU A 66 -10.47 -1.85 14.70
N ILE A 67 -10.51 -0.81 13.86
CA ILE A 67 -11.26 0.42 14.14
C ILE A 67 -12.78 0.16 14.09
N MET A 68 -13.25 -0.60 13.11
CA MET A 68 -14.67 -0.84 12.86
C MET A 68 -15.30 -1.84 13.84
N SER A 69 -14.60 -2.93 14.18
CA SER A 69 -15.02 -3.93 15.17
C SER A 69 -15.32 -3.30 16.54
N LYS A 70 -14.49 -2.34 16.98
CA LYS A 70 -14.72 -1.62 18.24
C LYS A 70 -15.81 -0.55 18.19
N ARG A 71 -16.16 -0.03 17.01
CA ARG A 71 -17.32 0.86 16.86
C ARG A 71 -18.65 0.12 17.03
N LYS A 72 -18.71 -1.16 16.66
CA LYS A 72 -19.90 -2.01 16.81
C LYS A 72 -20.10 -2.60 18.21
N SER A 73 -19.05 -2.64 19.04
CA SER A 73 -19.09 -3.20 20.41
C SER A 73 -19.51 -2.18 21.49
N LYS A 74 -20.08 -1.03 21.09
CA LYS A 74 -20.50 0.06 21.98
C LYS A 74 -21.93 0.44 21.66
#